data_AF-A0A948UVN3-F1
#
_entry.id   AF-A0A948UVN3-F1
#
_cell.length_a   1.000
_cell.length_b   1.000
_cell.length_c   1.000
_cell.angle_alpha   90.00
_cell.angle_beta   90.00
_cell.angle_gamma   90.00
#
_symmetry.space_group_name_H-M   'P 1'
#
loop_
_entity.id
_entity.type
_entity.pdbx_description
1 polymer ?
#
loop_
_entity_poly.entity_id
_entity_poly.type
_entity_poly.pdbx_seq_one_letter_code
_entity_poly.pdbx_strand_id
1 'polypeptide(L)'
;MPPRRRSLPRLLLRLLLFVAVAAAATWGVTLAWSAIGGGPLGVHGLIALSLGVAGTAALTWALMALAFKSSREGWDDRADQPGDIGGESDKP
;
A
#
# COMPACT_ATOMS: atom_id res chain seq x y z
N MET A 1 -10.10 7.53 32.18
CA MET A 1 -10.10 7.17 30.74
C MET A 1 -9.91 5.66 30.61
N PRO A 2 -10.86 4.89 30.05
CA PRO A 2 -10.63 3.47 29.81
C PRO A 2 -9.64 3.25 28.64
N PRO A 3 -8.70 2.30 28.77
CA PRO A 3 -7.69 2.03 27.74
C PRO A 3 -8.35 1.46 26.48
N ARG A 4 -8.02 2.06 25.33
CA ARG A 4 -8.46 1.63 24.00
C ARG A 4 -7.86 0.24 23.73
N ARG A 5 -8.61 -0.83 24.04
CA ARG A 5 -8.23 -2.21 23.69
C ARG A 5 -8.06 -2.28 22.17
N ARG A 6 -6.82 -2.23 21.69
CA ARG A 6 -6.49 -2.56 20.30
C ARG A 6 -6.95 -4.00 20.10
N SER A 7 -7.89 -4.22 19.19
CA SER A 7 -8.40 -5.55 18.90
C SER A 7 -7.33 -6.34 18.14
N LEU A 8 -6.37 -6.90 18.89
CA LEU A 8 -5.37 -7.87 18.43
C LEU A 8 -5.93 -8.89 17.41
N PRO A 9 -7.13 -9.48 17.58
CA PRO A 9 -7.69 -10.41 16.59
C PRO A 9 -7.93 -9.77 15.21
N ARG A 10 -8.31 -8.48 15.15
CA ARG A 10 -8.53 -7.77 13.86
C ARG A 10 -7.21 -7.50 13.14
N LEU A 11 -6.14 -7.23 13.88
CA LEU A 11 -4.80 -7.07 13.31
C LEU A 11 -4.28 -8.40 12.75
N LEU A 12 -4.39 -9.47 13.53
CA LEU A 12 -4.00 -10.82 13.12
C LEU A 12 -4.74 -11.27 11.86
N LEU A 13 -6.06 -11.05 11.79
CA LEU A 13 -6.86 -11.38 10.61
C LEU A 13 -6.37 -10.62 9.36
N ARG A 14 -6.07 -9.33 9.48
CA ARG A 14 -5.55 -8.53 8.36
C ARG A 14 -4.17 -9.01 7.91
N LEU A 15 -3.29 -9.32 8.85
CA LEU A 15 -1.97 -9.85 8.55
C LEU A 15 -2.06 -11.21 7.83
N LEU A 16 -2.92 -12.10 8.33
CA LEU A 16 -3.19 -13.40 7.71
C LEU A 16 -3.71 -13.23 6.29
N LEU A 17 -4.65 -12.32 6.08
CA LEU A 17 -5.24 -12.07 4.76
C LEU A 17 -4.21 -11.49 3.80
N PHE A 18 -3.33 -10.61 4.28
CA PHE A 18 -2.21 -10.09 3.50
C PHE A 18 -1.24 -11.20 3.08
N VAL A 19 -0.85 -12.07 4.01
CA VAL A 19 0.02 -13.22 3.73
C VAL A 19 -0.65 -14.19 2.75
N ALA A 20 -1.96 -14.44 2.90
CA ALA A 20 -2.72 -15.31 2.00
C ALA A 20 -2.77 -14.75 0.57
N VAL A 21 -3.03 -13.45 0.41
CA VAL A 21 -3.03 -12.77 -0.90
C VAL A 21 -1.63 -12.82 -1.53
N ALA A 22 -0.57 -12.56 -0.75
CA ALA A 22 0.80 -12.63 -1.24
C ALA A 22 1.17 -14.05 -1.69
N ALA A 23 0.78 -15.08 -0.93
CA ALA A 23 1.00 -16.47 -1.29
C ALA A 23 0.24 -16.86 -2.56
N ALA A 24 -1.04 -16.48 -2.68
CA ALA A 24 -1.86 -16.74 -3.86
C ALA A 24 -1.29 -16.05 -5.11
N ALA A 25 -0.88 -14.79 -5.00
CA ALA A 25 -0.25 -14.05 -6.09
C ALA A 25 1.08 -14.70 -6.52
N THR A 26 1.93 -15.08 -5.56
CA THR A 26 3.21 -15.76 -5.85
C THR A 26 2.97 -17.09 -6.56
N TRP A 27 1.99 -17.87 -6.11
CA TRP A 27 1.64 -19.14 -6.75
C TRP A 27 1.08 -18.92 -8.15
N GLY A 28 0.18 -17.95 -8.34
CA GLY A 28 -0.38 -17.60 -9.64
C GLY A 28 0.69 -17.21 -10.66
N VAL A 29 1.68 -16.39 -10.26
CA VAL A 29 2.80 -16.04 -11.14
C VAL A 29 3.66 -17.25 -11.46
N THR A 30 3.90 -18.14 -10.50
CA THR A 30 4.66 -19.38 -10.73
C THR A 30 3.97 -20.31 -11.74
N LEU A 31 2.63 -20.42 -11.65
CA LEU A 31 1.82 -21.17 -12.61
C LEU A 31 1.84 -20.54 -14.00
N ALA A 32 1.65 -19.21 -14.08
CA ALA A 32 1.70 -18.48 -15.34
C ALA A 32 3.07 -18.62 -16.02
N TRP A 33 4.16 -18.51 -15.25
CA TRP A 33 5.52 -18.73 -15.73
C TRP A 33 5.72 -20.12 -16.31
N SER A 34 5.20 -21.14 -15.62
CA SER A 34 5.27 -22.53 -16.09
C SER A 34 4.44 -22.75 -17.36
N ALA A 35 3.27 -22.10 -17.46
CA ALA A 35 2.37 -22.22 -18.60
C ALA A 35 2.94 -21.63 -19.90
N ILE A 36 3.80 -20.60 -19.80
CA ILE A 36 4.49 -20.00 -20.96
C ILE A 36 5.78 -20.73 -21.34
N GLY A 37 6.08 -21.88 -20.73
CA GLY A 37 7.30 -22.65 -20.98
C GLY A 37 8.54 -22.12 -20.26
N GLY A 38 8.35 -21.32 -19.20
CA GLY A 38 9.45 -20.80 -18.40
C GLY A 38 10.23 -21.94 -17.73
N GLY A 39 11.55 -21.91 -17.87
CA GLY A 39 12.45 -22.88 -17.22
C GLY A 39 12.37 -22.83 -15.68
N PRO A 40 13.02 -23.78 -14.97
CA PRO A 40 12.89 -23.93 -13.53
C PRO A 40 13.19 -22.63 -12.78
N LEU A 41 12.21 -22.11 -12.04
CA LEU A 41 12.40 -20.99 -11.13
C LEU A 41 13.24 -21.46 -9.94
N GLY A 42 14.54 -21.16 -9.99
CA GLY A 42 15.44 -21.42 -8.86
C GLY A 42 15.02 -20.64 -7.61
N VAL A 43 15.59 -20.99 -6.46
CA VAL A 43 15.28 -20.39 -5.15
C VAL A 43 15.40 -18.86 -5.18
N HIS A 44 16.41 -18.32 -5.86
CA HIS A 44 16.59 -16.88 -6.05
C HIS A 44 15.42 -16.21 -6.78
N GLY A 45 14.87 -16.87 -7.81
CA GLY A 45 13.73 -16.37 -8.58
C GLY A 45 12.45 -16.31 -7.74
N LEU A 46 12.22 -17.32 -6.90
CA LEU A 46 11.09 -17.33 -5.96
C LEU A 46 11.23 -16.25 -4.89
N ILE A 47 12.43 -16.05 -4.35
CA ILE A 47 12.69 -14.98 -3.38
C ILE A 47 12.49 -13.61 -4.02
N ALA A 48 13.07 -13.37 -5.20
CA ALA A 48 12.91 -12.10 -5.91
C ALA A 48 11.43 -11.83 -6.28
N LEU A 49 10.72 -12.85 -6.76
CA LEU A 49 9.31 -12.75 -7.11
C LEU A 49 8.43 -12.44 -5.90
N SER A 50 8.59 -13.20 -4.82
CA SER A 50 7.81 -12.98 -3.60
C SER A 50 8.12 -11.62 -2.96
N LEU A 51 9.38 -11.18 -2.99
CA LEU A 51 9.78 -9.87 -2.50
C LEU A 51 9.20 -8.74 -3.37
N GLY A 52 9.16 -8.91 -4.70
CA GLY A 52 8.53 -7.96 -5.62
C GLY A 52 7.02 -7.85 -5.42
N VAL A 53 6.33 -8.99 -5.30
CA VAL A 53 4.88 -9.04 -5.01
C VAL A 53 4.56 -8.43 -3.64
N ALA A 54 5.30 -8.82 -2.59
CA ALA A 54 5.08 -8.31 -1.25
C ALA A 54 5.42 -6.81 -1.16
N GLY A 55 6.51 -6.38 -1.80
CA GLY A 55 6.94 -4.98 -1.82
C GLY A 55 5.93 -4.07 -2.52
N THR A 56 5.40 -4.47 -3.67
CA THR A 56 4.38 -3.69 -4.41
C THR A 56 3.04 -3.66 -3.67
N ALA A 57 2.63 -4.77 -3.05
CA ALA A 57 1.42 -4.81 -2.22
C ALA A 57 1.56 -3.91 -0.98
N ALA A 58 2.71 -3.97 -0.29
CA ALA A 58 3.01 -3.13 0.86
C ALA A 58 3.07 -1.65 0.48
N LEU A 59 3.68 -1.33 -0.65
CA LEU A 59 3.74 0.03 -1.18
C LEU A 59 2.34 0.57 -1.47
N THR A 60 1.51 -0.19 -2.19
CA THR A 60 0.11 0.19 -2.49
C THR A 60 -0.68 0.44 -1.21
N TRP A 61 -0.54 -0.44 -0.21
CA TRP A 61 -1.18 -0.25 1.08
C TRP A 61 -0.69 1.02 1.78
N ALA A 62 0.63 1.25 1.82
CA ALA A 62 1.23 2.41 2.45
C ALA A 62 0.75 3.71 1.80
N LEU A 63 0.69 3.75 0.47
CA LEU A 63 0.16 4.89 -0.29
C LEU A 63 -1.31 5.14 0.05
N MET A 64 -2.13 4.09 0.08
CA MET A 64 -3.54 4.22 0.45
C MET A 64 -3.73 4.71 1.89
N ALA A 65 -2.91 4.21 2.83
CA ALA A 65 -2.91 4.68 4.21
C ALA A 65 -2.49 6.16 4.32
N LEU A 66 -1.51 6.58 3.51
CA LEU A 66 -1.07 7.98 3.43
C LEU A 66 -2.17 8.88 2.88
N ALA A 67 -2.88 8.46 1.83
CA ALA A 67 -4.00 9.20 1.27
C ALA A 67 -5.10 9.44 2.32
N PHE A 68 -5.50 8.40 3.06
CA PHE A 68 -6.46 8.56 4.16
C PHE A 68 -5.94 9.44 5.30
N LYS A 69 -4.63 9.46 5.56
CA LYS A 69 -4.02 10.35 6.55
C LYS A 69 -4.04 11.80 6.05
N SER A 70 -3.67 12.04 4.80
CA SER A 70 -3.68 13.37 4.16
C SER A 70 -5.06 14.01 4.23
N SER A 71 -6.10 13.26 3.84
CA SER A 71 -7.49 13.68 3.91
C SER A 71 -7.94 14.03 5.34
N ARG A 72 -7.43 13.36 6.38
CA ARG A 72 -7.78 13.66 7.78
C ARG A 72 -7.07 14.89 8.34
N GLU A 73 -5.85 15.16 7.85
CA GLU A 73 -5.03 16.29 8.30
C GLU A 73 -5.24 17.56 7.45
N GLY A 74 -6.16 17.51 6.47
CA GLY A 74 -6.52 18.64 5.61
C GLY A 74 -5.33 19.17 4.78
N TRP A 75 -4.37 18.30 4.45
CA TRP A 75 -3.26 18.67 3.56
C TRP A 75 -3.73 18.82 2.11
N ASP A 76 -4.69 17.99 1.69
CA ASP A 76 -5.32 18.05 0.36
C ASP A 76 -6.09 19.38 0.18
N ASP A 77 -6.91 19.76 1.16
CA ASP A 77 -7.72 20.99 1.12
C ASP A 77 -6.86 22.27 1.01
N ARG A 78 -5.64 22.24 1.56
CA ARG A 78 -4.68 23.36 1.48
C ARG A 78 -3.92 23.40 0.16
N ALA A 79 -3.78 22.28 -0.54
CA ALA A 79 -3.15 22.21 -1.85
C ALA A 79 -4.11 22.65 -2.96
N ASP A 80 -5.40 22.39 -2.80
CA ASP A 80 -6.48 22.85 -3.69
C ASP A 80 -6.89 24.30 -3.42
N GLN A 81 -6.33 24.94 -2.40
CA GLN A 81 -6.51 26.37 -2.19
C GLN A 81 -5.74 27.08 -3.31
N PRO A 82 -6.42 27.71 -4.27
CA PRO A 82 -5.75 28.53 -5.26
C PRO A 82 -5.04 29.60 -4.45
N GLY A 83 -3.71 29.68 -4.52
CA GLY A 83 -2.97 30.80 -3.92
C GLY A 83 -3.71 32.09 -4.27
N ASP A 84 -3.78 33.09 -3.40
CA ASP A 84 -2.58 33.84 -3.03
C ASP A 84 -1.49 33.83 -4.14
N ILE A 85 -1.94 33.95 -5.39
CA ILE A 85 -1.21 34.59 -6.46
C ILE A 85 -1.25 36.06 -6.06
N GLY A 86 -0.24 36.47 -5.28
CA GLY A 86 -0.12 37.82 -4.74
C GLY A 86 -0.19 38.91 -5.81
N GLY A 87 -0.83 40.01 -5.44
CA GLY A 87 -1.04 41.26 -6.19
C GLY A 87 -2.51 41.64 -6.06
N GLU A 88 -2.95 42.50 -5.16
CA GLU A 88 -2.39 43.78 -4.76
C GLU A 88 -2.83 44.10 -3.33
N SER A 89 -1.90 44.69 -2.61
CA SER A 89 -2.06 45.35 -1.33
C SER A 89 -3.14 46.43 -1.31
N ASP A 90 -3.88 46.39 -0.21
CA ASP A 90 -4.35 47.53 0.58
C ASP A 90 -5.48 48.44 0.06
N LYS A 91 -6.35 48.77 1.02
CA LYS A 91 -7.55 49.65 1.00
C LYS A 91 -7.13 51.13 0.96
N PRO A 92 -8.03 52.13 1.10
CA PRO A 92 -9.47 52.23 0.81
C PRO A 92 -9.80 53.17 -0.38
#